data_AF-A0A1Y1WWR1-F1
#
_entry.id   AF-A0A1Y1WWR1-F1
#
_cell.length_a   1.000
_cell.length_b   1.000
_cell.length_c   1.000
_cell.angle_alpha   90.00
_cell.angle_beta   90.00
_cell.angle_gamma   90.00
#
_symmetry.space_group_name_H-M   'P 1'
#
loop_
_entity.id
_entity.type
_entity.pdbx_description
1 polymer ?
#
loop_
_entity_poly.entity_id
_entity_poly.type
_entity_poly.pdbx_seq_one_letter_code
_entity_poly.pdbx_strand_id
1 'polypeptide(L)'
;MSKKAPSKKKREIFPLDFITELFGLSPTEFLDELFDSANIVSTNVTDAIQEYLDTEYTKKYELQIKKNEEEKIRINKTLEDKEEEINEEEERIIKDKNRIKELKEQFEELKIISEERIKILNEQNKIYEEKYKKNKLEIENGICKLDNLYQDAIDQSTDVLQLYFINNCLSIPNDISEIELHLPYEKDLDFNINDNDEMKIDNEIKRIKEMIIARKYVNTLAKNTLEQEKDKVAKLKKIKLEIDKLRMTEQQSQVYPLHESLSFLVKNANELELLMERTKKEYKDISFDEMFSEERKRTNFINNALASQIDFYNNKGLDPSISLHNNNDNNNNIASNSSSNSRNNDDYISPEENKKYTEEYRVLTSITTKENAQWVLDNLLNVSEIN
;
A
#
# COMPACT_ATOMS: atom_id res chain seq x y z
N MET A 1 -48.53 -12.75 -58.23
CA MET A 1 -49.24 -12.75 -56.93
C MET A 1 -48.68 -11.62 -56.09
N SER A 2 -49.51 -10.77 -55.50
CA SER A 2 -49.03 -9.71 -54.61
C SER A 2 -48.70 -10.30 -53.23
N LYS A 3 -47.47 -10.13 -52.75
CA LYS A 3 -47.12 -10.44 -51.36
C LYS A 3 -47.72 -9.34 -50.49
N LYS A 4 -48.74 -9.67 -49.70
CA LYS A 4 -49.25 -8.77 -48.65
C LYS A 4 -48.06 -8.40 -47.74
N ALA A 5 -47.79 -7.10 -47.57
CA ALA A 5 -46.77 -6.66 -46.62
C ALA A 5 -47.14 -7.16 -45.22
N PRO A 6 -46.16 -7.55 -44.37
CA PRO A 6 -46.43 -7.92 -43.00
C PRO A 6 -47.05 -6.71 -42.28
N SER A 7 -48.26 -6.87 -41.76
CA SER A 7 -48.86 -5.87 -40.89
C SER A 7 -48.01 -5.76 -39.63
N LYS A 8 -47.36 -4.60 -39.42
CA LYS A 8 -46.68 -4.29 -38.15
C LYS A 8 -47.61 -4.65 -36.99
N LYS A 9 -47.19 -5.55 -36.11
CA LYS A 9 -47.87 -5.73 -34.82
C LYS A 9 -47.63 -4.43 -34.05
N LYS A 10 -48.69 -3.67 -33.76
CA LYS A 10 -48.61 -2.65 -32.70
C LYS A 10 -48.20 -3.39 -31.42
N ARG A 11 -47.21 -2.86 -30.69
CA ARG A 11 -47.00 -3.30 -29.30
C ARG A 11 -48.20 -2.82 -28.49
N GLU A 12 -48.81 -3.71 -27.72
CA GLU A 12 -49.71 -3.32 -26.64
C GLU A 12 -48.83 -2.87 -25.48
N ILE A 13 -48.54 -1.57 -25.43
CA ILE A 13 -47.69 -0.96 -24.42
C ILE A 13 -48.58 -0.59 -23.23
N PHE A 14 -48.34 -1.19 -22.05
CA PHE A 14 -48.99 -0.75 -20.83
C PHE A 14 -48.43 0.63 -20.44
N PRO A 15 -49.27 1.65 -20.13
CA PRO A 15 -48.79 3.00 -19.86
C PRO A 15 -47.77 3.09 -18.72
N LEU A 16 -47.88 2.22 -17.71
CA LEU A 16 -46.96 2.19 -16.56
C LEU A 16 -45.58 1.64 -16.94
N ASP A 17 -45.51 0.65 -17.83
CA ASP A 17 -44.26 0.08 -18.33
C ASP A 17 -43.48 1.15 -19.13
N PHE A 18 -44.17 1.86 -20.03
CA PHE A 18 -43.58 2.97 -20.82
C PHE A 18 -42.99 4.06 -19.93
N ILE A 19 -43.71 4.43 -18.87
CA ILE A 19 -43.26 5.46 -17.93
C ILE A 19 -42.06 4.96 -17.11
N THR A 20 -42.07 3.69 -16.71
CA THR A 20 -40.92 3.03 -16.05
C THR A 20 -39.69 3.00 -16.97
N GLU A 21 -39.86 2.71 -18.27
CA GLU A 21 -38.79 2.71 -19.27
C GLU A 21 -38.29 4.13 -19.64
N LEU A 22 -39.15 5.14 -19.48
CA LEU A 22 -38.84 6.56 -19.74
C LEU A 22 -38.06 7.22 -18.59
N PHE A 23 -38.42 6.91 -17.34
CA PHE A 23 -37.78 7.48 -16.15
C PHE A 23 -36.69 6.60 -15.53
N GLY A 24 -36.66 5.30 -15.86
CA GLY A 24 -35.70 4.33 -15.32
C GLY A 24 -36.02 3.84 -13.90
N LEU A 25 -37.21 4.14 -13.39
CA LEU A 25 -37.72 3.81 -12.05
C LEU A 25 -39.26 3.70 -12.14
N SER A 26 -39.89 2.81 -11.37
CA SER A 26 -41.35 2.71 -11.34
C SER A 26 -41.97 3.97 -10.72
N PRO A 27 -43.11 4.45 -11.24
CA PRO A 27 -43.98 5.42 -10.57
C PRO A 27 -44.34 5.07 -9.12
N THR A 28 -44.40 3.79 -8.78
CA THR A 28 -44.64 3.33 -7.39
C THR A 28 -43.39 3.54 -6.55
N GLU A 29 -42.23 3.02 -6.98
CA GLU A 29 -40.96 3.08 -6.25
C GLU A 29 -40.56 4.53 -5.90
N PHE A 30 -40.80 5.48 -6.82
CA PHE A 30 -40.59 6.91 -6.56
C PHE A 30 -41.51 7.48 -5.47
N LEU A 31 -42.78 7.06 -5.43
CA LEU A 31 -43.74 7.51 -4.42
C LEU A 31 -43.54 6.80 -3.08
N ASP A 32 -43.08 5.55 -3.10
CA ASP A 32 -42.71 4.79 -1.92
C ASP A 32 -41.46 5.43 -1.24
N GLU A 33 -40.43 5.82 -2.00
CA GLU A 33 -39.27 6.57 -1.49
C GLU A 33 -39.66 7.96 -0.94
N LEU A 34 -40.63 8.63 -1.58
CA LEU A 34 -41.18 9.91 -1.10
C LEU A 34 -41.96 9.75 0.22
N PHE A 35 -42.73 8.66 0.36
CA PHE A 35 -43.49 8.32 1.56
C PHE A 35 -42.58 7.95 2.74
N ASP A 36 -41.60 7.06 2.51
CA ASP A 36 -40.57 6.73 3.50
C ASP A 36 -39.83 7.99 3.96
N SER A 37 -39.47 8.89 3.02
CA SER A 37 -38.86 10.18 3.34
C SER A 37 -39.76 11.08 4.21
N ALA A 38 -41.07 11.12 3.93
CA ALA A 38 -42.04 11.89 4.72
C ALA A 38 -42.21 11.33 6.14
N ASN A 39 -42.29 10.00 6.28
CA ASN A 39 -42.39 9.32 7.57
C ASN A 39 -41.11 9.52 8.40
N ILE A 40 -39.93 9.37 7.80
CA ILE A 40 -38.64 9.65 8.44
C ILE A 40 -38.59 11.09 8.95
N VAL A 41 -39.05 12.08 8.16
CA VAL A 41 -39.12 13.48 8.62
C VAL A 41 -40.13 13.66 9.76
N SER A 42 -41.28 12.99 9.72
CA SER A 42 -42.28 13.05 10.79
C SER A 42 -41.72 12.54 12.12
N THR A 43 -41.17 11.32 12.14
CA THR A 43 -40.58 10.71 13.35
C THR A 43 -39.42 11.54 13.90
N ASN A 44 -38.51 12.04 13.04
CA ASN A 44 -37.44 12.92 13.49
C ASN A 44 -37.96 14.22 14.13
N VAL A 45 -39.13 14.73 13.71
CA VAL A 45 -39.76 15.92 14.30
C VAL A 45 -40.46 15.59 15.62
N THR A 46 -41.17 14.46 15.74
CA THR A 46 -41.80 14.05 17.00
C THR A 46 -40.77 13.68 18.07
N ASP A 47 -39.69 12.99 17.71
CA ASP A 47 -38.53 12.74 18.57
C ASP A 47 -37.86 14.04 19.05
N ALA A 48 -37.59 14.99 18.14
CA ALA A 48 -36.97 16.27 18.50
C ALA A 48 -37.86 17.14 19.41
N ILE A 49 -39.19 17.08 19.23
CA ILE A 49 -40.15 17.71 20.14
C ILE A 49 -40.11 17.02 21.52
N GLN A 50 -40.02 15.69 21.57
CA GLN A 50 -39.91 14.94 22.82
C GLN A 50 -38.61 15.27 23.57
N GLU A 51 -37.45 15.25 22.91
CA GLU A 51 -36.15 15.59 23.51
C GLU A 51 -36.14 17.03 24.06
N TYR A 52 -36.70 17.98 23.30
CA TYR A 52 -36.82 19.38 23.74
C TYR A 52 -37.71 19.52 24.97
N LEU A 53 -38.87 18.84 25.00
CA LEU A 53 -39.78 18.86 26.14
C LEU A 53 -39.15 18.20 27.37
N ASP A 54 -38.54 17.03 27.22
CA ASP A 54 -37.83 16.35 28.31
C ASP A 54 -36.71 17.22 28.89
N THR A 55 -35.93 17.87 28.03
CA THR A 55 -34.86 18.80 28.44
C THR A 55 -35.41 19.98 29.23
N GLU A 56 -36.45 20.65 28.72
CA GLU A 56 -37.05 21.82 29.37
C GLU A 56 -37.89 21.47 30.63
N TYR A 57 -38.35 20.23 30.78
CA TYR A 57 -38.97 19.75 32.02
C TYR A 57 -37.93 19.32 33.06
N THR A 58 -36.88 18.60 32.66
CA THR A 58 -35.76 18.19 33.53
C THR A 58 -35.12 19.43 34.18
N LYS A 59 -34.75 20.41 33.35
CA LYS A 59 -34.16 21.69 33.76
C LYS A 59 -35.03 22.49 34.75
N LYS A 60 -36.36 22.44 34.61
CA LYS A 60 -37.29 23.08 35.56
C LYS A 60 -37.37 22.34 36.89
N TYR A 61 -37.29 21.01 36.86
CA TYR A 61 -37.30 20.14 38.03
C TYR A 61 -35.98 20.26 38.83
N GLU A 62 -34.82 20.20 38.17
CA GLU A 62 -33.50 20.45 38.78
C GLU A 62 -33.42 21.83 39.45
N LEU A 63 -33.90 22.87 38.76
CA LEU A 63 -33.93 24.23 39.30
C LEU A 63 -34.85 24.37 40.52
N GLN A 64 -35.87 23.51 40.67
CA GLN A 64 -36.71 23.47 41.86
C GLN A 64 -36.06 22.68 43.00
N ILE A 65 -35.40 21.55 42.72
CA ILE A 65 -34.59 20.82 43.72
C ILE A 65 -33.54 21.75 44.31
N LYS A 66 -32.75 22.40 43.45
CA LYS A 66 -31.65 23.28 43.85
C LYS A 66 -32.11 24.43 44.76
N LYS A 67 -33.27 25.03 44.50
CA LYS A 67 -33.87 26.04 45.40
C LYS A 67 -34.17 25.45 46.78
N ASN A 68 -34.76 24.26 46.83
CA ASN A 68 -35.13 23.60 48.07
C ASN A 68 -33.89 23.10 48.85
N GLU A 69 -32.78 22.81 48.17
CA GLU A 69 -31.46 22.52 48.77
C GLU A 69 -30.77 23.79 49.28
N GLU A 70 -30.74 24.87 48.50
CA GLU A 70 -30.26 26.18 48.94
C GLU A 70 -31.03 26.69 50.17
N GLU A 71 -32.33 26.40 50.28
CA GLU A 71 -33.11 26.73 51.48
C GLU A 71 -32.68 25.90 52.69
N LYS A 72 -32.47 24.57 52.55
CA LYS A 72 -31.93 23.72 53.63
C LYS A 72 -30.55 24.19 54.10
N ILE A 73 -29.67 24.55 53.17
CA ILE A 73 -28.32 25.07 53.50
C ILE A 73 -28.43 26.39 54.29
N ARG A 74 -29.34 27.29 53.91
CA ARG A 74 -29.58 28.54 54.66
C ARG A 74 -30.15 28.28 56.06
N ILE A 75 -31.06 27.30 56.20
CA ILE A 75 -31.62 26.89 57.50
C ILE A 75 -30.49 26.36 58.40
N ASN A 76 -29.72 25.38 57.92
CA ASN A 76 -28.62 24.77 58.67
C ASN A 76 -27.60 25.82 59.11
N LYS A 77 -27.15 26.69 58.18
CA LYS A 77 -26.22 27.76 58.52
C LYS A 77 -26.79 28.72 59.57
N THR A 78 -28.10 29.01 59.54
CA THR A 78 -28.73 29.88 60.56
C THR A 78 -28.75 29.23 61.96
N LEU A 79 -28.64 27.89 62.05
CA LEU A 79 -28.42 27.18 63.32
C LEU A 79 -26.95 27.24 63.74
N GLU A 80 -26.03 26.98 62.81
CA GLU A 80 -24.57 27.05 63.04
C GLU A 80 -24.16 28.45 63.56
N ASP A 81 -24.56 29.51 62.84
CA ASP A 81 -24.33 30.92 63.24
C ASP A 81 -24.93 31.24 64.63
N LYS A 82 -25.99 30.52 65.06
CA LYS A 82 -26.66 30.70 66.37
C LYS A 82 -26.04 29.86 67.49
N GLU A 83 -25.50 28.69 67.17
CA GLU A 83 -24.78 27.85 68.13
C GLU A 83 -23.45 28.51 68.51
N GLU A 84 -22.74 29.11 67.54
CA GLU A 84 -21.54 29.92 67.80
C GLU A 84 -21.84 31.15 68.69
N GLU A 85 -22.92 31.90 68.42
CA GLU A 85 -23.31 33.06 69.24
C GLU A 85 -23.58 32.68 70.71
N ILE A 86 -24.18 31.51 70.96
CA ILE A 86 -24.44 31.01 72.31
C ILE A 86 -23.15 30.55 73.00
N ASN A 87 -22.27 29.85 72.29
CA ASN A 87 -20.99 29.41 72.82
C ASN A 87 -20.10 30.60 73.21
N GLU A 88 -20.05 31.67 72.40
CA GLU A 88 -19.35 32.90 72.76
C GLU A 88 -19.95 33.59 73.99
N GLU A 89 -21.28 33.65 74.12
CA GLU A 89 -21.94 34.26 75.27
C GLU A 89 -21.77 33.43 76.56
N GLU A 90 -21.65 32.10 76.47
CA GLU A 90 -21.30 31.24 77.63
C GLU A 90 -19.89 31.54 78.16
N GLU A 91 -18.89 31.72 77.29
CA GLU A 91 -17.53 32.10 77.73
C GLU A 91 -17.50 33.48 78.38
N ARG A 92 -18.29 34.43 77.87
CA ARG A 92 -18.39 35.81 78.38
C ARG A 92 -19.11 35.89 79.73
N ILE A 93 -20.14 35.07 79.96
CA ILE A 93 -21.11 35.25 81.06
C ILE A 93 -21.02 34.13 82.13
N ILE A 94 -19.82 33.93 82.69
CA ILE A 94 -19.55 32.98 83.79
C ILE A 94 -20.43 33.22 85.05
N LYS A 95 -21.01 34.42 85.23
CA LYS A 95 -21.81 34.79 86.41
C LYS A 95 -23.33 34.68 86.26
N ASP A 96 -23.89 34.90 85.07
CA ASP A 96 -25.33 35.20 84.91
C ASP A 96 -26.11 34.03 84.28
N LYS A 97 -26.08 32.89 84.99
CA LYS A 97 -26.56 31.57 84.52
C LYS A 97 -28.01 31.55 84.00
N ASN A 98 -28.85 32.49 84.44
CA ASN A 98 -30.25 32.56 84.01
C ASN A 98 -30.36 32.94 82.53
N ARG A 99 -29.55 33.91 82.06
CA ARG A 99 -29.51 34.34 80.65
C ARG A 99 -29.03 33.22 79.72
N ILE A 100 -28.02 32.46 80.16
CA ILE A 100 -27.52 31.28 79.45
C ILE A 100 -28.61 30.20 79.33
N LYS A 101 -29.39 29.94 80.40
CA LYS A 101 -30.51 28.99 80.33
C LYS A 101 -31.55 29.45 79.30
N GLU A 102 -31.95 30.73 79.35
CA GLU A 102 -32.96 31.29 78.46
C GLU A 102 -32.54 31.22 76.98
N LEU A 103 -31.27 31.53 76.67
CA LEU A 103 -30.72 31.39 75.32
C LEU A 103 -30.71 29.92 74.82
N LYS A 104 -30.38 28.95 75.69
CA LYS A 104 -30.42 27.53 75.34
C LYS A 104 -31.84 26.99 75.14
N GLU A 105 -32.81 27.54 75.87
CA GLU A 105 -34.23 27.22 75.71
C GLU A 105 -34.76 27.74 74.36
N GLN A 106 -34.42 28.98 74.00
CA GLN A 106 -34.72 29.55 72.67
C GLN A 106 -34.00 28.81 71.52
N PHE A 107 -32.80 28.30 71.72
CA PHE A 107 -32.06 27.53 70.71
C PHE A 107 -32.71 26.18 70.41
N GLU A 108 -33.14 25.44 71.44
CA GLU A 108 -33.79 24.15 71.22
C GLU A 108 -35.18 24.33 70.57
N GLU A 109 -35.91 25.42 70.86
CA GLU A 109 -37.11 25.82 70.10
C GLU A 109 -36.80 26.09 68.61
N LEU A 110 -35.78 26.92 68.32
CA LEU A 110 -35.36 27.22 66.94
C LEU A 110 -34.93 25.96 66.18
N LYS A 111 -34.23 25.04 66.86
CA LYS A 111 -33.80 23.75 66.32
C LYS A 111 -35.00 22.87 65.98
N ILE A 112 -35.98 22.71 66.87
CA ILE A 112 -37.22 21.95 66.59
C ILE A 112 -37.95 22.53 65.37
N ILE A 113 -38.09 23.86 65.30
CA ILE A 113 -38.70 24.56 64.15
C ILE A 113 -37.91 24.30 62.85
N SER A 114 -36.58 24.25 62.93
CA SER A 114 -35.72 23.98 61.77
C SER A 114 -35.84 22.53 61.27
N GLU A 115 -35.89 21.56 62.18
CA GLU A 115 -36.05 20.13 61.86
C GLU A 115 -37.42 19.89 61.20
N GLU A 116 -38.48 20.53 61.71
CA GLU A 116 -39.81 20.48 61.10
C GLU A 116 -39.82 21.14 59.70
N ARG A 117 -39.17 22.28 59.52
CA ARG A 117 -39.05 22.94 58.20
C ARG A 117 -38.27 22.08 57.19
N ILE A 118 -37.17 21.45 57.61
CA ILE A 118 -36.39 20.53 56.77
C ILE A 118 -37.23 19.30 56.39
N LYS A 119 -38.01 18.76 57.33
CA LYS A 119 -38.97 17.66 57.07
C LYS A 119 -40.03 18.07 56.04
N ILE A 120 -40.61 19.26 56.16
CA ILE A 120 -41.57 19.80 55.19
C ILE A 120 -40.92 19.97 53.80
N LEU A 121 -39.69 20.48 53.71
CA LEU A 121 -38.95 20.59 52.45
C LEU A 121 -38.61 19.22 51.82
N ASN A 122 -38.38 18.18 52.63
CA ASN A 122 -38.20 16.80 52.14
C ASN A 122 -39.51 16.21 51.60
N GLU A 123 -40.64 16.44 52.28
CA GLU A 123 -41.96 15.99 51.82
C GLU A 123 -42.40 16.73 50.53
N GLN A 124 -42.13 18.04 50.45
CA GLN A 124 -42.34 18.80 49.21
C GLN A 124 -41.49 18.26 48.05
N ASN A 125 -40.19 17.95 48.26
CA ASN A 125 -39.36 17.32 47.23
C ASN A 125 -39.99 16.02 46.70
N LYS A 126 -40.48 15.14 47.59
CA LYS A 126 -41.14 13.89 47.21
C LYS A 126 -42.42 14.12 46.38
N ILE A 127 -43.24 15.10 46.75
CA ILE A 127 -44.44 15.47 45.98
C ILE A 127 -44.06 16.03 44.60
N TYR A 128 -42.98 16.83 44.51
CA TYR A 128 -42.45 17.30 43.23
C TYR A 128 -41.89 16.16 42.36
N GLU A 129 -41.23 15.17 42.95
CA GLU A 129 -40.77 13.95 42.27
C GLU A 129 -41.92 13.14 41.67
N GLU A 130 -42.97 12.87 42.45
CA GLU A 130 -44.14 12.11 42.00
C GLU A 130 -44.88 12.86 40.89
N LYS A 131 -45.01 14.20 41.02
CA LYS A 131 -45.57 15.07 39.99
C LYS A 131 -44.71 15.10 38.72
N TYR A 132 -43.38 15.14 38.86
CA TYR A 132 -42.45 15.13 37.72
C TYR A 132 -42.55 13.81 36.93
N LYS A 133 -42.53 12.67 37.63
CA LYS A 133 -42.70 11.33 37.03
C LYS A 133 -44.04 11.21 36.31
N LYS A 134 -45.13 11.71 36.90
CA LYS A 134 -46.45 11.76 36.24
C LYS A 134 -46.42 12.64 34.98
N ASN A 135 -45.86 13.86 35.07
CA ASN A 135 -45.82 14.79 33.94
C ASN A 135 -45.01 14.23 32.76
N LYS A 136 -43.88 13.54 33.01
CA LYS A 136 -43.09 12.90 31.94
C LYS A 136 -43.91 11.84 31.21
N LEU A 137 -44.60 10.97 31.93
CA LEU A 137 -45.49 9.96 31.36
C LEU A 137 -46.66 10.60 30.58
N GLU A 138 -47.17 11.74 31.02
CA GLU A 138 -48.22 12.51 30.32
C GLU A 138 -47.71 13.13 29.01
N ILE A 139 -46.46 13.59 28.97
CA ILE A 139 -45.77 14.06 27.75
C ILE A 139 -45.57 12.90 26.77
N GLU A 140 -45.01 11.78 27.22
CA GLU A 140 -44.78 10.57 26.41
C GLU A 140 -46.09 10.04 25.77
N ASN A 141 -47.17 9.97 26.55
CA ASN A 141 -48.50 9.62 26.04
C ASN A 141 -49.11 10.70 25.13
N GLY A 142 -48.65 11.95 25.24
CA GLY A 142 -49.04 13.07 24.36
C GLY A 142 -48.35 13.00 23.01
N ILE A 143 -47.03 12.79 23.01
CA ILE A 143 -46.23 12.63 21.79
C ILE A 143 -46.67 11.38 21.02
N CYS A 144 -46.84 10.24 21.68
CA CYS A 144 -47.32 9.02 21.02
C CYS A 144 -48.68 9.24 20.31
N LYS A 145 -49.63 9.98 20.91
CA LYS A 145 -50.90 10.33 20.25
C LYS A 145 -50.75 11.32 19.09
N LEU A 146 -49.80 12.25 19.20
CA LEU A 146 -49.48 13.21 18.14
C LEU A 146 -48.81 12.51 16.94
N ASP A 147 -47.94 11.55 17.22
CA ASP A 147 -47.21 10.74 16.23
C ASP A 147 -48.17 9.85 15.43
N ASN A 148 -49.05 9.09 16.11
CA ASN A 148 -50.12 8.33 15.45
C ASN A 148 -51.04 9.25 14.61
N LEU A 149 -51.39 10.44 15.11
CA LEU A 149 -52.23 11.40 14.37
C LEU A 149 -51.52 11.99 13.15
N TYR A 150 -50.19 12.18 13.21
CA TYR A 150 -49.41 12.58 12.04
C TYR A 150 -49.28 11.43 11.05
N GLN A 151 -49.08 10.18 11.50
CA GLN A 151 -49.05 9.03 10.61
C GLN A 151 -50.39 8.85 9.87
N ASP A 152 -51.52 8.80 10.58
CA ASP A 152 -52.87 8.74 9.99
C ASP A 152 -53.09 9.85 8.93
N ALA A 153 -52.59 11.06 9.19
CA ALA A 153 -52.72 12.21 8.29
C ALA A 153 -51.75 12.16 7.09
N ILE A 154 -50.52 11.67 7.30
CA ILE A 154 -49.52 11.49 6.24
C ILE A 154 -49.97 10.39 5.29
N ASP A 155 -50.38 9.22 5.82
CA ASP A 155 -50.94 8.10 5.06
C ASP A 155 -52.11 8.58 4.19
N GLN A 156 -53.13 9.21 4.79
CA GLN A 156 -54.29 9.73 4.05
C GLN A 156 -53.90 10.78 2.99
N SER A 157 -52.94 11.65 3.28
CA SER A 157 -52.49 12.66 2.32
C SER A 157 -51.67 12.04 1.18
N THR A 158 -50.92 10.97 1.47
CA THR A 158 -50.08 10.24 0.51
C THR A 158 -50.93 9.39 -0.42
N ASP A 159 -51.96 8.70 0.08
CA ASP A 159 -52.96 7.99 -0.74
C ASP A 159 -53.56 8.92 -1.81
N VAL A 160 -53.99 10.11 -1.39
CA VAL A 160 -54.58 11.12 -2.29
C VAL A 160 -53.54 11.69 -3.26
N LEU A 161 -52.30 11.91 -2.81
CA LEU A 161 -51.19 12.38 -3.65
C LEU A 161 -50.78 11.32 -4.69
N GLN A 162 -50.63 10.06 -4.31
CA GLN A 162 -50.32 8.92 -5.18
C GLN A 162 -51.41 8.74 -6.23
N LEU A 163 -52.68 8.71 -5.80
CA LEU A 163 -53.82 8.61 -6.71
C LEU A 163 -53.88 9.81 -7.67
N TYR A 164 -53.59 11.02 -7.22
CA TYR A 164 -53.53 12.20 -8.08
C TYR A 164 -52.35 12.12 -9.07
N PHE A 165 -51.15 11.79 -8.60
CA PHE A 165 -49.92 11.79 -9.39
C PHE A 165 -49.97 10.72 -10.49
N ILE A 166 -50.40 9.50 -10.17
CA ILE A 166 -50.59 8.42 -11.14
C ILE A 166 -51.64 8.80 -12.19
N ASN A 167 -52.80 9.34 -11.78
CA ASN A 167 -53.90 9.63 -12.72
C ASN A 167 -53.74 10.93 -13.53
N ASN A 168 -52.92 11.89 -13.09
CA ASN A 168 -52.84 13.23 -13.72
C ASN A 168 -51.42 13.61 -14.19
N CYS A 169 -50.37 13.19 -13.49
CA CYS A 169 -48.98 13.52 -13.85
C CYS A 169 -48.32 12.39 -14.65
N LEU A 170 -48.64 11.14 -14.32
CA LEU A 170 -48.09 9.92 -14.93
C LEU A 170 -49.18 9.08 -15.63
N SER A 171 -50.17 9.77 -16.20
CA SER A 171 -51.19 9.16 -17.07
C SER A 171 -50.94 9.58 -18.51
N ILE A 172 -50.80 8.60 -19.41
CA ILE A 172 -50.75 8.84 -20.86
C ILE A 172 -52.20 8.96 -21.34
N PRO A 173 -52.64 10.10 -21.91
CA PRO A 173 -54.00 10.23 -22.42
C PRO A 173 -54.29 9.18 -23.51
N ASN A 174 -55.43 8.51 -23.41
CA ASN A 174 -55.83 7.45 -24.36
C ASN A 174 -55.77 7.92 -25.82
N ASP A 175 -56.17 9.17 -26.09
CA ASP A 175 -56.15 9.79 -27.42
C ASP A 175 -54.73 9.89 -28.02
N ILE A 176 -53.69 9.91 -27.17
CA ILE A 176 -52.28 9.92 -27.60
C ILE A 176 -51.75 8.49 -27.82
N SER A 177 -52.37 7.46 -27.24
CA SER A 177 -51.97 6.05 -27.47
C SER A 177 -52.24 5.55 -28.90
N GLU A 178 -53.04 6.27 -29.70
CA GLU A 178 -53.15 6.02 -31.14
C GLU A 178 -51.93 6.53 -31.94
N ILE A 179 -51.23 7.54 -31.42
CA ILE A 179 -49.97 8.07 -31.96
C ILE A 179 -48.83 7.13 -31.55
N GLU A 180 -47.93 6.83 -32.47
CA GLU A 180 -46.78 5.96 -32.22
C GLU A 180 -45.77 6.70 -31.29
N LEU A 181 -45.94 6.52 -29.97
CA LEU A 181 -45.07 7.05 -28.92
C LEU A 181 -43.72 6.30 -28.93
N HIS A 182 -42.79 6.78 -29.76
CA HIS A 182 -41.40 6.29 -29.79
C HIS A 182 -40.58 6.92 -28.67
N LEU A 183 -39.91 6.09 -27.88
CA LEU A 183 -38.97 6.56 -26.86
C LEU A 183 -37.71 7.17 -27.51
N PRO A 184 -36.98 8.10 -26.85
CA PRO A 184 -35.91 8.86 -27.49
C PRO A 184 -34.80 8.03 -28.14
N TYR A 185 -34.54 6.83 -27.62
CA TYR A 185 -33.57 5.85 -28.11
C TYR A 185 -34.11 4.88 -29.17
N GLU A 186 -35.43 4.75 -29.34
CA GLU A 186 -36.02 3.92 -30.40
C GLU A 186 -35.85 4.52 -31.81
N LYS A 187 -35.46 5.79 -31.89
CA LYS A 187 -35.22 6.53 -33.16
C LYS A 187 -34.14 5.91 -34.04
N ASP A 188 -33.15 5.26 -33.42
CA ASP A 188 -32.03 4.61 -34.09
C ASP A 188 -32.19 3.07 -34.13
N LEU A 189 -33.33 2.53 -33.68
CA LEU A 189 -33.64 1.09 -33.72
C LEU A 189 -34.34 0.70 -35.02
N ASP A 190 -33.60 0.04 -35.91
CA ASP A 190 -34.13 -0.50 -37.15
C ASP A 190 -34.96 -1.78 -36.89
N PHE A 191 -36.23 -1.60 -36.46
CA PHE A 191 -37.21 -2.69 -36.24
C PHE A 191 -37.55 -3.52 -37.51
N ASN A 192 -36.84 -3.31 -38.62
CA ASN A 192 -36.91 -4.08 -39.85
C ASN A 192 -35.80 -5.14 -39.97
N ILE A 193 -34.90 -5.24 -38.98
CA ILE A 193 -33.90 -6.33 -38.90
C ILE A 193 -34.62 -7.68 -38.93
N ASN A 194 -34.09 -8.59 -39.73
CA ASN A 194 -34.58 -9.94 -39.95
C ASN A 194 -33.67 -10.95 -39.23
N ASP A 195 -34.18 -12.13 -38.88
CA ASP A 195 -33.44 -13.18 -38.15
C ASP A 195 -32.09 -13.52 -38.81
N ASN A 196 -32.04 -13.48 -40.15
CA ASN A 196 -30.82 -13.69 -40.95
C ASN A 196 -29.77 -12.60 -40.82
N ASP A 197 -30.15 -11.38 -40.43
CA ASP A 197 -29.27 -10.24 -40.25
C ASP A 197 -28.79 -10.12 -38.80
N GLU A 198 -29.66 -10.44 -37.84
CA GLU A 198 -29.27 -10.71 -36.44
C GLU A 198 -28.22 -11.83 -36.38
N MET A 199 -28.45 -12.95 -37.07
CA MET A 199 -27.48 -14.05 -37.16
C MET A 199 -26.13 -13.63 -37.80
N LYS A 200 -26.10 -12.64 -38.70
CA LYS A 200 -24.82 -12.09 -39.22
C LYS A 200 -24.09 -11.29 -38.15
N ILE A 201 -24.81 -10.42 -37.45
CA ILE A 201 -24.28 -9.59 -36.37
C ILE A 201 -23.69 -10.48 -35.27
N ASP A 202 -24.39 -11.56 -34.89
CA ASP A 202 -23.90 -12.51 -33.88
C ASP A 202 -22.62 -13.25 -34.32
N ASN A 203 -22.53 -13.65 -35.60
CA ASN A 203 -21.33 -14.25 -36.17
C ASN A 203 -20.16 -13.26 -36.26
N GLU A 204 -20.43 -11.99 -36.57
CA GLU A 204 -19.40 -10.94 -36.54
C GLU A 204 -18.94 -10.62 -35.11
N ILE A 205 -19.86 -10.51 -34.15
CA ILE A 205 -19.56 -10.36 -32.73
C ILE A 205 -18.69 -11.53 -32.23
N LYS A 206 -19.01 -12.78 -32.63
CA LYS A 206 -18.20 -13.97 -32.31
C LYS A 206 -16.79 -13.87 -32.91
N ARG A 207 -16.68 -13.56 -34.21
CA ARG A 207 -15.40 -13.35 -34.90
C ARG A 207 -14.55 -12.25 -34.24
N ILE A 208 -15.17 -11.14 -33.84
CA ILE A 208 -14.51 -10.04 -33.12
C ILE A 208 -14.04 -10.49 -31.73
N LYS A 209 -14.85 -11.25 -30.98
CA LYS A 209 -14.45 -11.85 -29.69
C LYS A 209 -13.23 -12.77 -29.86
N GLU A 210 -13.23 -13.62 -30.88
CA GLU A 210 -12.11 -14.52 -31.22
C GLU A 210 -10.84 -13.72 -31.59
N MET A 211 -10.96 -12.69 -32.43
CA MET A 211 -9.86 -11.78 -32.77
C MET A 211 -9.31 -11.02 -31.54
N ILE A 212 -10.16 -10.61 -30.60
CA ILE A 212 -9.75 -9.98 -29.34
C ILE A 212 -8.97 -10.96 -28.46
N ILE A 213 -9.40 -12.22 -28.36
CA ILE A 213 -8.69 -13.26 -27.61
C ILE A 213 -7.32 -13.54 -28.23
N ALA A 214 -7.25 -13.74 -29.55
CA ALA A 214 -5.99 -13.94 -30.26
C ALA A 214 -5.04 -12.74 -30.09
N ARG A 215 -5.54 -11.51 -30.21
CA ARG A 215 -4.74 -10.29 -30.01
C ARG A 215 -4.27 -10.11 -28.56
N LYS A 216 -5.08 -10.50 -27.57
CA LYS A 216 -4.66 -10.55 -26.16
C LYS A 216 -3.51 -11.55 -25.95
N TYR A 217 -3.64 -12.76 -26.50
CA TYR A 217 -2.60 -13.79 -26.41
C TYR A 217 -1.27 -13.34 -27.04
N VAL A 218 -1.30 -12.80 -28.26
CA VAL A 218 -0.11 -12.25 -28.95
C VAL A 218 0.51 -11.09 -28.17
N ASN A 219 -0.29 -10.22 -27.55
CA ASN A 219 0.22 -9.13 -26.69
C ASN A 219 0.93 -9.68 -25.43
N THR A 220 0.41 -10.74 -24.81
CA THR A 220 1.09 -11.42 -23.69
C THR A 220 2.42 -12.03 -24.13
N LEU A 221 2.46 -12.73 -25.27
CA LEU A 221 3.71 -13.26 -25.82
C LEU A 221 4.73 -12.14 -26.09
N ALA A 222 4.30 -11.03 -26.70
CA ALA A 222 5.16 -9.88 -27.00
C ALA A 222 5.70 -9.18 -25.73
N LYS A 223 4.93 -9.15 -24.64
CA LYS A 223 5.41 -8.68 -23.33
C LYS A 223 6.49 -9.60 -22.76
N ASN A 224 6.25 -10.92 -22.79
CA ASN A 224 7.17 -11.91 -22.25
C ASN A 224 8.52 -11.92 -23.01
N THR A 225 8.50 -11.77 -24.34
CA THR A 225 9.75 -11.65 -25.13
C THR A 225 10.47 -10.33 -24.85
N LEU A 226 9.75 -9.21 -24.75
CA LEU A 226 10.31 -7.90 -24.41
C LEU A 226 10.93 -7.86 -23.00
N GLU A 227 10.38 -8.63 -22.06
CA GLU A 227 10.97 -8.82 -20.72
C GLU A 227 12.27 -9.66 -20.78
N GLN A 228 12.27 -10.78 -21.50
CA GLN A 228 13.49 -11.56 -21.74
C GLN A 228 14.58 -10.74 -22.46
N GLU A 229 14.21 -9.81 -23.33
CA GLU A 229 15.15 -8.90 -23.99
C GLU A 229 15.69 -7.81 -23.06
N LYS A 230 14.86 -7.21 -22.20
CA LYS A 230 15.33 -6.33 -21.11
C LYS A 230 16.36 -7.04 -20.23
N ASP A 231 16.12 -8.31 -19.92
CA ASP A 231 17.00 -9.15 -19.12
C ASP A 231 18.36 -9.41 -19.80
N LYS A 232 18.34 -9.74 -21.10
CA LYS A 232 19.55 -9.87 -21.93
C LYS A 232 20.33 -8.55 -21.98
N VAL A 233 19.64 -7.43 -22.18
CA VAL A 233 20.24 -6.07 -22.18
C VAL A 233 20.81 -5.71 -20.80
N ALA A 234 20.16 -6.08 -19.70
CA ALA A 234 20.68 -5.86 -18.35
C ALA A 234 21.95 -6.68 -18.07
N LYS A 235 21.98 -7.95 -18.50
CA LYS A 235 23.16 -8.82 -18.41
C LYS A 235 24.32 -8.26 -19.25
N LEU A 236 24.08 -7.84 -20.50
CA LEU A 236 25.07 -7.19 -21.36
C LEU A 236 25.58 -5.86 -20.78
N LYS A 237 24.72 -5.06 -20.13
CA LYS A 237 25.14 -3.82 -19.44
C LYS A 237 26.07 -4.10 -18.25
N LYS A 238 25.83 -5.17 -17.47
CA LYS A 238 26.74 -5.58 -16.39
C LYS A 238 28.11 -5.98 -16.94
N ILE A 239 28.15 -6.86 -17.94
CA ILE A 239 29.38 -7.30 -18.61
C ILE A 239 30.14 -6.10 -19.20
N LYS A 240 29.44 -5.14 -19.83
CA LYS A 240 30.08 -3.90 -20.32
C LYS A 240 30.73 -3.11 -19.17
N LEU A 241 30.03 -2.90 -18.06
CA LEU A 241 30.58 -2.18 -16.90
C LEU A 241 31.78 -2.91 -16.27
N GLU A 242 31.84 -4.24 -16.35
CA GLU A 242 33.00 -5.03 -15.92
C GLU A 242 34.19 -4.88 -16.87
N ILE A 243 33.96 -4.89 -18.18
CA ILE A 243 34.98 -4.60 -19.21
C ILE A 243 35.50 -3.16 -19.08
N ASP A 244 34.60 -2.19 -18.88
CA ASP A 244 34.98 -0.78 -18.71
C ASP A 244 35.75 -0.56 -17.40
N LYS A 245 35.42 -1.28 -16.31
CA LYS A 245 36.25 -1.31 -15.08
C LYS A 245 37.65 -1.88 -15.34
N LEU A 246 37.74 -3.02 -16.02
CA LEU A 246 39.03 -3.65 -16.34
C LEU A 246 39.93 -2.72 -17.17
N ARG A 247 39.35 -2.00 -18.14
CA ARG A 247 40.04 -0.96 -18.92
C ARG A 247 40.50 0.22 -18.07
N MET A 248 39.70 0.66 -17.09
CA MET A 248 40.12 1.72 -16.16
C MET A 248 41.27 1.26 -15.26
N THR A 249 41.27 0.01 -14.79
CA THR A 249 42.43 -0.55 -14.05
C THR A 249 43.65 -0.77 -14.94
N GLU A 250 43.46 -1.08 -16.23
CA GLU A 250 44.54 -1.16 -17.22
C GLU A 250 45.19 0.23 -17.37
N GLN A 251 44.39 1.28 -17.57
CA GLN A 251 44.83 2.69 -17.71
C GLN A 251 45.50 3.27 -16.45
N GLN A 252 45.15 2.76 -15.27
CA GLN A 252 45.81 3.13 -14.02
C GLN A 252 47.14 2.40 -13.80
N SER A 253 47.41 1.33 -14.54
CA SER A 253 48.70 0.63 -14.52
C SER A 253 49.72 1.35 -15.41
N GLN A 254 51.00 1.29 -15.02
CA GLN A 254 52.12 1.79 -15.83
C GLN A 254 52.38 0.96 -17.11
N VAL A 255 51.55 -0.06 -17.39
CA VAL A 255 51.69 -1.01 -18.50
C VAL A 255 50.70 -0.70 -19.63
N TYR A 256 49.91 0.38 -19.53
CA TYR A 256 48.95 0.77 -20.55
C TYR A 256 49.61 1.33 -21.83
N PRO A 257 49.17 0.92 -23.04
CA PRO A 257 48.20 -0.14 -23.31
C PRO A 257 48.87 -1.52 -23.34
N LEU A 258 48.23 -2.53 -22.74
CA LEU A 258 48.84 -3.84 -22.44
C LEU A 258 49.39 -4.55 -23.69
N HIS A 259 48.72 -4.41 -24.83
CA HIS A 259 49.11 -5.06 -26.08
C HIS A 259 50.39 -4.49 -26.69
N GLU A 260 50.65 -3.18 -26.56
CA GLU A 260 51.89 -2.55 -27.00
C GLU A 260 53.04 -2.92 -26.05
N SER A 261 52.79 -2.85 -24.74
CA SER A 261 53.74 -3.26 -23.70
C SER A 261 54.17 -4.73 -23.85
N LEU A 262 53.23 -5.63 -24.15
CA LEU A 262 53.52 -7.04 -24.41
C LEU A 262 54.31 -7.24 -25.72
N SER A 263 53.94 -6.53 -26.79
CA SER A 263 54.66 -6.58 -28.07
C SER A 263 56.11 -6.07 -27.94
N PHE A 264 56.31 -4.98 -27.20
CA PHE A 264 57.62 -4.44 -26.85
C PHE A 264 58.45 -5.42 -26.00
N LEU A 265 57.84 -6.04 -24.98
CA LEU A 265 58.52 -7.03 -24.14
C LEU A 265 58.93 -8.28 -24.93
N VAL A 266 58.06 -8.79 -25.81
CA VAL A 266 58.38 -9.91 -26.72
C VAL A 266 59.52 -9.52 -27.68
N LYS A 267 59.51 -8.31 -28.25
CA LYS A 267 60.60 -7.82 -29.09
C LYS A 267 61.93 -7.76 -28.33
N ASN A 268 61.93 -7.22 -27.12
CA ASN A 268 63.12 -7.12 -26.28
C ASN A 268 63.63 -8.51 -25.82
N ALA A 269 62.72 -9.45 -25.55
CA ALA A 269 63.08 -10.84 -25.25
C ALA A 269 63.77 -11.53 -26.43
N ASN A 270 63.27 -11.35 -27.65
CA ASN A 270 63.88 -11.87 -28.87
C ASN A 270 65.25 -11.20 -29.15
N GLU A 271 65.39 -9.90 -28.90
CA GLU A 271 66.68 -9.20 -29.01
C GLU A 271 67.69 -9.68 -27.96
N LEU A 272 67.24 -9.96 -26.74
CA LEU A 272 68.06 -10.56 -25.68
C LEU A 272 68.46 -12.01 -26.01
N GLU A 273 67.56 -12.82 -26.56
CA GLU A 273 67.86 -14.17 -27.04
C GLU A 273 68.93 -14.15 -28.14
N LEU A 274 68.83 -13.21 -29.10
CA LEU A 274 69.85 -13.01 -30.12
C LEU A 274 71.21 -12.55 -29.55
N LEU A 275 71.23 -11.77 -28.47
CA LEU A 275 72.46 -11.40 -27.76
C LEU A 275 73.05 -12.59 -26.96
N MET A 276 72.20 -13.40 -26.33
CA MET A 276 72.61 -14.65 -25.67
C MET A 276 73.13 -15.68 -26.68
N GLU A 277 72.54 -15.77 -27.88
CA GLU A 277 73.07 -16.58 -28.99
C GLU A 277 74.45 -16.11 -29.45
N ARG A 278 74.68 -14.80 -29.58
CA ARG A 278 75.98 -14.23 -30.00
C ARG A 278 77.06 -14.51 -28.97
N THR A 279 76.84 -14.12 -27.72
CA THR A 279 77.77 -14.41 -26.62
C THR A 279 78.01 -15.91 -26.45
N LYS A 280 76.98 -16.76 -26.59
CA LYS A 280 77.15 -18.24 -26.58
C LYS A 280 77.94 -18.79 -27.77
N LYS A 281 78.01 -18.09 -28.91
CA LYS A 281 78.89 -18.43 -30.04
C LYS A 281 80.32 -17.97 -29.75
N GLU A 282 80.49 -16.73 -29.30
CA GLU A 282 81.78 -16.17 -28.85
C GLU A 282 82.44 -17.04 -27.77
N TYR A 283 81.71 -17.44 -26.73
CA TYR A 283 82.15 -18.39 -25.68
C TYR A 283 82.24 -19.86 -26.10
N LYS A 284 81.96 -20.19 -27.36
CA LYS A 284 82.10 -21.55 -27.92
C LYS A 284 83.26 -21.64 -28.92
N ASP A 285 83.53 -20.54 -29.63
CA ASP A 285 84.68 -20.40 -30.50
C ASP A 285 85.95 -20.05 -29.68
N ILE A 286 85.81 -19.28 -28.59
CA ILE A 286 86.81 -19.24 -27.52
C ILE A 286 86.75 -20.59 -26.78
N SER A 287 87.70 -21.49 -27.09
CA SER A 287 87.88 -22.72 -26.33
C SER A 287 88.08 -22.41 -24.84
N PHE A 288 87.57 -23.28 -23.95
CA PHE A 288 87.84 -23.17 -22.51
C PHE A 288 89.35 -23.18 -22.22
N ASP A 289 90.11 -23.99 -22.97
CA ASP A 289 91.58 -23.99 -22.93
C ASP A 289 92.22 -22.73 -23.51
N GLU A 290 91.51 -21.97 -24.35
CA GLU A 290 92.00 -20.70 -24.92
C GLU A 290 91.69 -19.49 -24.05
N MET A 291 90.53 -19.45 -23.38
CA MET A 291 90.25 -18.46 -22.34
C MET A 291 91.20 -18.64 -21.14
N PHE A 292 91.42 -19.88 -20.72
CA PHE A 292 92.52 -20.22 -19.82
C PHE A 292 93.89 -20.22 -20.51
N SER A 293 94.02 -20.00 -21.82
CA SER A 293 95.36 -19.90 -22.45
C SER A 293 96.02 -18.58 -22.18
N GLU A 294 95.31 -17.46 -22.04
CA GLU A 294 95.97 -16.23 -21.57
C GLU A 294 96.37 -16.36 -20.12
N GLU A 295 95.53 -16.95 -19.26
CA GLU A 295 95.89 -17.24 -17.86
C GLU A 295 97.07 -18.24 -17.77
N ARG A 296 97.12 -19.26 -18.63
CA ARG A 296 98.24 -20.22 -18.74
C ARG A 296 99.47 -19.68 -19.46
N LYS A 297 99.34 -18.78 -20.43
CA LYS A 297 100.47 -18.04 -21.04
C LYS A 297 101.05 -17.09 -20.01
N ARG A 298 100.20 -16.41 -19.23
CA ARG A 298 100.61 -15.49 -18.15
C ARG A 298 101.20 -16.24 -16.97
N THR A 299 100.64 -17.37 -16.54
CA THR A 299 101.28 -18.23 -15.52
C THR A 299 102.48 -18.99 -16.06
N ASN A 300 102.58 -19.35 -17.35
CA ASN A 300 103.84 -19.87 -17.92
C ASN A 300 104.90 -18.77 -18.07
N PHE A 301 104.53 -17.52 -18.35
CA PHE A 301 105.46 -16.40 -18.41
C PHE A 301 105.92 -16.00 -16.99
N ILE A 302 105.00 -16.00 -16.02
CA ILE A 302 105.32 -15.85 -14.59
C ILE A 302 106.16 -17.03 -14.10
N ASN A 303 105.87 -18.28 -14.48
CA ASN A 303 106.65 -19.45 -14.07
C ASN A 303 108.00 -19.53 -14.80
N ASN A 304 108.14 -19.03 -16.03
CA ASN A 304 109.43 -18.92 -16.70
C ASN A 304 110.25 -17.72 -16.18
N ALA A 305 109.61 -16.62 -15.80
CA ALA A 305 110.25 -15.50 -15.13
C ALA A 305 110.65 -15.88 -13.70
N LEU A 306 109.81 -16.61 -12.97
CA LEU A 306 110.12 -17.20 -11.66
C LEU A 306 111.15 -18.31 -11.80
N ALA A 307 111.18 -19.14 -12.84
CA ALA A 307 112.26 -20.10 -13.08
C ALA A 307 113.57 -19.36 -13.35
N SER A 308 113.55 -18.33 -14.19
CA SER A 308 114.72 -17.47 -14.45
C SER A 308 115.19 -16.74 -13.18
N GLN A 309 114.27 -16.32 -12.31
CA GLN A 309 114.59 -15.74 -11.01
C GLN A 309 115.01 -16.81 -9.99
N ILE A 310 114.51 -18.04 -10.05
CA ILE A 310 114.90 -19.15 -9.18
C ILE A 310 116.28 -19.66 -9.60
N ASP A 311 116.64 -19.65 -10.88
CA ASP A 311 118.02 -19.87 -11.33
C ASP A 311 118.95 -18.71 -10.90
N PHE A 312 118.43 -17.49 -10.80
CA PHE A 312 119.15 -16.32 -10.27
C PHE A 312 119.32 -16.35 -8.73
N TYR A 313 118.29 -16.80 -8.00
CA TYR A 313 118.28 -16.93 -6.53
C TYR A 313 118.88 -18.27 -6.04
N ASN A 314 118.90 -19.33 -6.83
CA ASN A 314 119.73 -20.51 -6.57
C ASN A 314 121.23 -20.18 -6.72
N ASN A 315 121.57 -19.12 -7.47
CA ASN A 315 122.89 -18.50 -7.47
C ASN A 315 123.10 -17.47 -6.33
N LYS A 316 122.09 -17.15 -5.51
CA LYS A 316 122.15 -16.24 -4.34
C LYS A 316 120.91 -16.37 -3.43
N GLY A 317 120.86 -17.43 -2.62
CA GLY A 317 119.64 -17.80 -1.89
C GLY A 317 119.31 -16.94 -0.67
N LEU A 318 118.01 -16.89 -0.30
CA LEU A 318 117.47 -16.67 1.06
C LEU A 318 115.93 -16.90 1.08
N ASP A 319 115.33 -16.84 2.28
CA ASP A 319 114.08 -17.52 2.67
C ASP A 319 112.71 -16.96 2.20
N PRO A 320 111.63 -17.79 2.24
CA PRO A 320 110.25 -17.44 1.81
C PRO A 320 109.25 -17.15 2.96
N SER A 321 108.06 -16.59 2.68
CA SER A 321 106.84 -16.76 3.53
C SER A 321 105.51 -16.14 3.00
N ILE A 322 104.42 -16.94 3.00
CA ILE A 322 103.05 -16.60 3.51
C ILE A 322 102.25 -15.52 2.69
N SER A 323 100.97 -15.15 2.98
CA SER A 323 99.64 -15.81 2.78
C SER A 323 98.53 -14.70 2.90
N LEU A 324 97.19 -14.82 2.76
CA LEU A 324 96.16 -15.79 2.32
C LEU A 324 94.77 -15.04 2.19
N HIS A 325 93.64 -15.75 1.98
CA HIS A 325 92.25 -15.39 2.39
C HIS A 325 91.48 -14.26 1.63
N ASN A 326 90.13 -14.12 1.66
CA ASN A 326 89.00 -15.11 1.69
C ASN A 326 87.59 -14.45 1.49
N ASN A 327 86.53 -15.28 1.42
CA ASN A 327 85.17 -15.12 2.04
C ASN A 327 84.02 -14.21 1.46
N ASN A 328 82.90 -14.88 1.10
CA ASN A 328 81.56 -14.86 1.75
C ASN A 328 80.33 -13.95 1.37
N ASP A 329 79.19 -14.63 1.11
CA ASP A 329 77.93 -14.67 1.91
C ASP A 329 76.55 -14.02 1.54
N ASN A 330 75.52 -14.89 1.69
CA ASN A 330 74.21 -14.74 2.40
C ASN A 330 72.90 -14.15 1.78
N ASN A 331 71.97 -15.07 1.43
CA ASN A 331 70.71 -15.45 2.14
C ASN A 331 69.35 -14.67 2.15
N ASN A 332 68.28 -15.48 2.22
CA ASN A 332 66.98 -15.35 2.95
C ASN A 332 65.60 -15.07 2.27
N ASN A 333 64.53 -15.44 3.02
CA ASN A 333 63.14 -15.76 2.61
C ASN A 333 62.06 -14.78 3.17
N ILE A 334 60.75 -14.95 2.81
CA ILE A 334 59.52 -14.89 3.68
C ILE A 334 58.20 -15.10 2.86
N ALA A 335 57.05 -15.39 3.50
CA ALA A 335 55.71 -15.65 2.89
C ALA A 335 54.52 -15.24 3.82
N SER A 336 53.24 -15.17 3.34
CA SER A 336 51.97 -15.58 4.07
C SER A 336 50.57 -15.08 3.55
N ASN A 337 49.56 -15.97 3.65
CA ASN A 337 48.13 -15.88 4.15
C ASN A 337 46.95 -14.99 3.60
N SER A 338 45.71 -15.53 3.83
CA SER A 338 44.36 -14.87 3.98
C SER A 338 43.53 -14.53 2.70
N SER A 339 42.19 -14.24 2.68
CA SER A 339 40.93 -14.65 3.41
C SER A 339 39.69 -13.85 2.87
N SER A 340 38.38 -14.15 3.01
CA SER A 340 37.52 -15.36 3.20
C SER A 340 35.99 -14.99 3.10
N ASN A 341 35.07 -15.99 3.10
CA ASN A 341 33.59 -15.95 3.30
C ASN A 341 32.60 -15.28 2.29
N SER A 342 31.43 -15.93 2.10
CA SER A 342 30.11 -15.33 1.77
C SER A 342 28.97 -16.24 2.27
N ARG A 343 27.70 -15.78 2.28
CA ARG A 343 26.54 -16.46 2.90
C ARG A 343 25.46 -16.89 1.89
N ASN A 344 24.72 -17.95 2.22
CA ASN A 344 23.46 -18.34 1.58
C ASN A 344 22.29 -17.54 2.17
N ASN A 345 21.28 -17.25 1.33
CA ASN A 345 19.89 -16.96 1.72
C ASN A 345 19.00 -17.79 0.79
N ASP A 346 18.10 -18.60 1.35
CA ASP A 346 17.15 -19.43 0.59
C ASP A 346 15.73 -18.88 0.73
N ASP A 347 15.26 -18.11 -0.27
CA ASP A 347 13.89 -17.57 -0.30
C ASP A 347 12.89 -18.66 -0.75
N TYR A 348 12.10 -19.17 0.20
CA TYR A 348 11.04 -20.14 -0.07
C TYR A 348 9.77 -19.46 -0.62
N ILE A 349 9.44 -19.75 -1.88
CA ILE A 349 8.19 -19.34 -2.53
C ILE A 349 6.98 -20.03 -1.88
N SER A 350 5.87 -19.31 -1.71
CA SER A 350 4.68 -19.83 -1.04
C SER A 350 4.03 -21.01 -1.81
N PRO A 351 3.57 -22.07 -1.11
CA PRO A 351 2.86 -23.19 -1.74
C PRO A 351 1.59 -22.81 -2.52
N GLU A 352 0.98 -21.66 -2.22
CA GLU A 352 -0.28 -21.23 -2.83
C GLU A 352 -0.09 -20.50 -4.17
N GLU A 353 1.04 -19.84 -4.37
CA GLU A 353 1.40 -19.30 -5.69
C GLU A 353 1.66 -20.44 -6.70
N ASN A 354 2.31 -21.53 -6.25
CA ASN A 354 2.56 -22.73 -7.06
C ASN A 354 1.27 -23.41 -7.56
N LYS A 355 0.17 -23.35 -6.80
CA LYS A 355 -1.14 -23.85 -7.25
C LYS A 355 -1.71 -22.99 -8.39
N LYS A 356 -1.64 -21.67 -8.26
CA LYS A 356 -2.12 -20.76 -9.31
C LYS A 356 -1.36 -20.97 -10.62
N TYR A 357 -0.02 -21.05 -10.56
CA TYR A 357 0.80 -21.29 -11.75
C TYR A 357 0.55 -22.66 -12.40
N THR A 358 0.25 -23.72 -11.63
CA THR A 358 -0.05 -25.05 -12.19
C THR A 358 -1.43 -25.12 -12.86
N GLU A 359 -2.44 -24.43 -12.34
CA GLU A 359 -3.75 -24.32 -13.00
C GLU A 359 -3.66 -23.51 -14.32
N GLU A 360 -2.93 -22.38 -14.32
CA GLU A 360 -2.70 -21.57 -15.53
C GLU A 360 -1.89 -22.33 -16.60
N TYR A 361 -0.84 -23.08 -16.21
CA TYR A 361 -0.09 -23.94 -17.13
C TYR A 361 -0.93 -25.07 -17.74
N ARG A 362 -1.92 -25.58 -17.00
CA ARG A 362 -2.82 -26.65 -17.47
C ARG A 362 -3.82 -26.14 -18.51
N VAL A 363 -4.29 -24.90 -18.38
CA VAL A 363 -5.11 -24.23 -19.40
C VAL A 363 -4.27 -23.85 -20.62
N LEU A 364 -3.02 -23.39 -20.43
CA LEU A 364 -2.12 -23.12 -21.55
C LEU A 364 -1.78 -24.40 -22.33
N THR A 365 -1.47 -25.51 -21.67
CA THR A 365 -1.09 -26.77 -22.36
C THR A 365 -2.24 -27.46 -23.10
N SER A 366 -3.51 -27.25 -22.73
CA SER A 366 -4.65 -27.72 -23.53
C SER A 366 -4.94 -26.84 -24.75
N ILE A 367 -4.60 -25.54 -24.69
CA ILE A 367 -4.67 -24.62 -25.84
C ILE A 367 -3.48 -24.81 -26.78
N THR A 368 -2.27 -25.08 -26.25
CA THR A 368 -1.05 -25.32 -27.05
C THR A 368 -0.84 -26.78 -27.45
N THR A 369 -1.90 -27.59 -27.53
CA THR A 369 -1.81 -28.85 -28.28
C THR A 369 -1.45 -28.51 -29.74
N LYS A 370 -0.57 -29.31 -30.35
CA LYS A 370 0.00 -28.98 -31.67
C LYS A 370 -1.08 -28.82 -32.75
N GLU A 371 -2.18 -29.56 -32.61
CA GLU A 371 -3.35 -29.54 -33.49
C GLU A 371 -4.13 -28.22 -33.39
N ASN A 372 -4.37 -27.71 -32.17
CA ASN A 372 -5.01 -26.41 -31.95
C ASN A 372 -4.13 -25.25 -32.47
N ALA A 373 -2.82 -25.31 -32.23
CA ALA A 373 -1.87 -24.32 -32.74
C ALA A 373 -1.79 -24.31 -34.28
N GLN A 374 -1.82 -25.50 -34.91
CA GLN A 374 -1.84 -25.62 -36.37
C GLN A 374 -3.16 -25.08 -36.95
N TRP A 375 -4.31 -25.45 -36.36
CA TRP A 375 -5.62 -24.94 -36.80
C TRP A 375 -5.71 -23.41 -36.74
N VAL A 376 -5.15 -22.76 -35.72
CA VAL A 376 -5.09 -21.29 -35.65
C VAL A 376 -4.18 -20.71 -36.74
N LEU A 377 -3.02 -21.31 -37.02
CA LEU A 377 -2.12 -20.86 -38.09
C LEU A 377 -2.75 -21.01 -39.48
N ASP A 378 -3.37 -22.16 -39.76
CA ASP A 378 -4.00 -22.44 -41.05
C ASP A 378 -5.15 -21.46 -41.34
N ASN A 379 -5.98 -21.14 -40.33
CA ASN A 379 -7.03 -20.13 -40.46
C ASN A 379 -6.46 -18.70 -40.65
N LEU A 380 -5.37 -18.33 -39.95
CA LEU A 380 -4.75 -17.02 -40.11
C LEU A 380 -4.12 -16.84 -41.50
N LEU A 381 -3.57 -17.91 -42.08
CA LEU A 381 -3.00 -17.90 -43.44
C LEU A 381 -4.10 -17.82 -44.50
N ASN A 382 -5.15 -18.66 -44.40
CA ASN A 382 -6.27 -18.66 -45.37
C ASN A 382 -7.02 -17.31 -45.42
N VAL A 383 -7.06 -16.54 -44.32
CA VAL A 383 -7.64 -15.20 -44.29
C VAL A 383 -6.84 -14.17 -45.12
N SER A 384 -5.57 -14.45 -45.44
CA SER A 384 -4.73 -13.56 -46.26
C SER A 384 -4.87 -13.73 -47.78
N GLU A 385 -5.57 -14.76 -48.26
CA GLU A 385 -5.81 -15.01 -49.70
C GLU A 385 -7.19 -14.50 -50.18
N ILE A 386 -7.94 -13.80 -49.32
CA ILE A 386 -9.33 -13.36 -49.58
C ILE A 386 -9.44 -11.81 -49.73
N ASN A 387 -8.30 -11.09 -49.71
CA ASN A 387 -8.20 -9.66 -50.04
C ASN A 387 -7.23 -9.44 -51.22
#